data_AF-A0A662HJV1-F1
#
_entry.id   AF-A0A662HJV1-F1
#
_cell.length_a   1.000
_cell.length_b   1.000
_cell.length_c   1.000
_cell.angle_alpha   90.00
_cell.angle_beta   90.00
_cell.angle_gamma   90.00
#
_symmetry.space_group_name_H-M   'P 1'
#
loop_
_entity.id
_entity.type
_entity.pdbx_description
1 polymer ?
#
loop_
_entity_poly.entity_id
_entity_poly.type
_entity_poly.pdbx_seq_one_letter_code
_entity_poly.pdbx_strand_id
1 'polypeptide(L)' 'MRVVVVYDISDDAKRYRLASRLKALGLSRIQRSAFAGRLDSSRLRDLYRV' A
#
# COMPACT_ATOMS: atom_id res chain seq x y z
N MET A 1 -2.28 -13.88 2.33
CA MET A 1 -3.64 -13.28 2.42
C MET A 1 -3.86 -12.32 1.26
N ARG A 2 -5.12 -12.17 0.80
CA ARG A 2 -5.50 -11.07 -0.10
C ARG A 2 -5.72 -9.81 0.73
N VAL A 3 -5.21 -8.68 0.27
CA VAL A 3 -5.28 -7.40 0.97
C VAL A 3 -5.73 -6.32 -0.01
N VAL A 4 -6.56 -5.41 0.48
CA VAL A 4 -6.89 -4.14 -0.17
C VAL A 4 -6.52 -3.02 0.79
N VAL A 5 -5.78 -2.02 0.31
CA VAL A 5 -5.38 -0.83 1.06
C VAL A 5 -6.04 0.36 0.38
N VAL A 6 -6.90 1.08 1.10
CA VAL A 6 -7.51 2.34 0.67
C VAL A 6 -7.09 3.41 1.66
N TYR A 7 -6.73 4.59 1.16
CA TYR A 7 -6.26 5.69 2.00
C TYR A 7 -6.80 7.02 1.50
N ASP A 8 -6.98 7.97 2.42
CA ASP A 8 -7.30 9.35 2.08
C ASP A 8 -6.18 10.26 2.60
N ILE A 9 -5.42 10.86 1.69
CA ILE A 9 -4.26 11.69 1.99
C ILE A 9 -4.27 12.89 1.03
N SER A 10 -4.56 14.06 1.58
CA SER A 10 -4.58 15.32 0.84
C SER A 10 -3.20 15.74 0.35
N ASP A 11 -2.19 15.60 1.21
CA ASP A 11 -0.80 15.96 0.90
C ASP A 11 -0.20 15.05 -0.18
N ASP A 12 0.15 15.64 -1.31
CA ASP A 12 0.68 14.94 -2.48
C ASP A 12 1.98 14.19 -2.18
N ALA A 13 2.93 14.83 -1.47
CA ALA A 13 4.22 14.23 -1.16
C ALA A 13 4.05 12.99 -0.25
N LYS A 14 3.20 13.09 0.78
CA LYS A 14 2.88 11.96 1.67
C LYS A 14 2.19 10.84 0.91
N ARG A 15 1.25 11.18 0.02
CA ARG A 15 0.51 10.20 -0.79
C ARG A 15 1.44 9.45 -1.75
N TYR A 16 2.34 10.16 -2.43
CA TYR A 16 3.34 9.52 -3.29
C TYR A 16 4.32 8.65 -2.49
N ARG A 17 4.74 9.09 -1.30
CA ARG A 17 5.59 8.29 -0.40
C ARG A 17 4.92 6.97 -0.01
N LEU A 18 3.66 7.01 0.42
CA LEU A 18 2.88 5.81 0.75
C LEU A 18 2.76 4.89 -0.47
N ALA A 19 2.41 5.45 -1.62
CA ALA A 19 2.27 4.67 -2.85
C ALA A 19 3.56 3.92 -3.24
N SER A 20 4.72 4.56 -3.11
CA SER A 20 6.01 3.93 -3.37
C SER A 20 6.29 2.78 -2.40
N ARG A 21 5.94 2.94 -1.11
CA ARG A 21 6.07 1.87 -0.10
C ARG A 21 5.14 0.69 -0.41
N LEU A 22 3.87 0.94 -0.78
CA LEU A 22 2.92 -0.11 -1.14
C LEU A 22 3.37 -0.89 -2.40
N LYS A 23 3.94 -0.20 -3.39
CA LYS A 23 4.57 -0.85 -4.55
C LYS A 23 5.75 -1.73 -4.15
N ALA A 24 6.62 -1.25 -3.27
CA ALA A 24 7.78 -2.01 -2.78
C ALA A 24 7.38 -3.28 -1.99
N LEU A 25 6.23 -3.25 -1.31
CA LEU A 25 5.64 -4.44 -0.67
C LEU A 25 5.06 -5.45 -1.67
N GLY A 26 5.01 -5.11 -2.95
CA GLY A 26 4.46 -5.95 -4.02
C GLY A 26 2.96 -5.80 -4.23
N LEU A 27 2.33 -4.74 -3.70
CA LEU A 27 0.94 -4.43 -4.00
C LEU A 27 0.83 -3.70 -5.34
N SER A 28 -0.21 -4.00 -6.10
CA SER A 28 -0.52 -3.34 -7.36
C SER A 28 -1.47 -2.16 -7.12
N ARG A 29 -1.18 -1.01 -7.72
CA ARG A 29 -2.06 0.15 -7.68
C ARG A 29 -3.29 -0.12 -8.53
N ILE A 30 -4.49 -0.01 -7.95
CA ILE A 30 -5.76 -0.21 -8.66
C ILE A 30 -6.56 1.08 -8.83
N GLN A 31 -6.33 2.10 -7.98
CA GLN A 31 -6.83 3.47 -8.14
C GLN A 31 -5.85 4.50 -7.58
N ARG A 32 -6.15 5.81 -7.71
CA ARG A 32 -5.35 6.92 -7.14
C ARG A 32 -5.09 6.77 -5.63
N SER A 33 -6.03 6.16 -4.92
CA SER A 33 -5.98 6.00 -3.47
C SER A 33 -6.19 4.54 -3.02
N ALA A 34 -5.98 3.58 -3.92
CA ALA A 34 -6.17 2.16 -3.60
C ALA A 34 -5.13 1.23 -4.22
N PHE A 35 -4.75 0.21 -3.46
CA PHE A 35 -3.82 -0.86 -3.82
C PHE A 35 -4.41 -2.22 -3.43
N ALA A 36 -4.12 -3.25 -4.21
CA ALA A 36 -4.52 -4.62 -3.90
C ALA A 36 -3.41 -5.62 -4.24
N GLY A 37 -3.42 -6.77 -3.57
CA GLY A 37 -2.45 -7.83 -3.83
C GLY A 37 -2.52 -8.98 -2.85
N ARG A 38 -1.60 -9.92 -3.01
CA ARG A 38 -1.36 -11.01 -2.05
C ARG A 38 -0.08 -10.76 -1.29
N LEU A 39 -0.15 -10.82 0.03
CA LEU A 39 1.00 -10.75 0.93
C LEU A 39 1.13 -12.04 1.73
N ASP A 40 2.36 -12.48 1.98
CA ASP A 40 2.67 -13.47 3.01
C ASP A 40 2.60 -12.83 4.42
N SER A 41 2.81 -13.64 5.46
CA SER A 41 2.73 -13.20 6.85
C SER A 41 3.83 -12.19 7.22
N SER A 42 4.99 -12.22 6.56
CA SER A 42 6.08 -11.27 6.80
C SER A 42 5.74 -9.91 6.21
N ARG A 43 5.38 -9.87 4.93
CA ARG A 43 5.01 -8.62 4.24
C ARG A 43 3.75 -7.98 4.81
N LEU A 44 2.83 -8.78 5.35
CA LEU A 44 1.67 -8.27 6.07
C LEU A 44 2.08 -7.54 7.37
N ARG A 45 3.09 -8.03 8.10
CA ARG A 45 3.65 -7.31 9.26
C ARG A 45 4.35 -6.02 8.83
N ASP A 46 5.08 -6.06 7.72
CA ASP A 46 5.74 -4.86 7.19
C ASP A 46 4.72 -3.80 6.77
N LEU A 47 3.57 -4.19 6.20
CA LEU A 47 2.48 -3.29 5.85
C LEU A 47 1.96 -2.49 7.05
N TYR A 48 1.87 -3.09 8.24
CA TYR A 48 1.41 -2.38 9.45
C TYR A 48 2.42 -1.34 9.98
N ARG A 49 3.65 -1.33 9.46
CA ARG A 49 4.73 -0.40 9.87
C ARG A 49 4.96 0.73 8.87
N VAL A 50 4.19 0.76 7.78
CA VAL A 50 4.32 1.73 6.67
C VAL A 50 3.87 3.12 7.07
#